data_AF-A0A961IRL3-F1
#
_entry.id   AF-A0A961IRL3-F1
#
_cell.length_a   1.000
_cell.length_b   1.000
_cell.length_c   1.000
_cell.angle_alpha   90.00
_cell.angle_beta   90.00
_cell.angle_gamma   90.00
#
_symmetry.space_group_name_H-M   'P 1'
#
loop_
_entity.id
_entity.type
_entity.pdbx_description
1 polymer ?
#
loop_
_entity_poly.entity_id
_entity_poly.type
_entity_poly.pdbx_seq_one_letter_code
_entity_poly.pdbx_strand_id
1 'polypeptide(L)'
;MWRGKQNALLPGAFFRALDCWEPQKPGMLLGESGVFSLALSWQVRMFLRGFRIHNIDCALRFNAFALVDEAYRNNLQPELVLMQTKIQRAFTPYQLLDVIGRLARLRAPTAPGDVFFLLAPLKQFFDRDVGEQEGAYLLERLFRMLTALRDRRVPLFIVEANHYEHANHGRALEHLQSLAPLYWELQNRPTAGGEVQPTLRIRRSAAESIQGQRSLALSDNRYNTNSGGGILQDGPNTASLFHADPVGRRTSEAIQKRTA
;
A
#
# COMPACT_ATOMS: atom_id res chain seq x y z
N MET A 1 9.72 -1.50 -32.27
CA MET A 1 10.43 -0.21 -32.21
C MET A 1 9.52 0.80 -31.50
N TRP A 2 9.53 0.82 -30.16
CA TRP A 2 8.72 1.72 -29.34
C TRP A 2 9.53 2.99 -29.06
N ARG A 3 9.40 4.01 -29.91
CA ARG A 3 9.80 5.39 -29.59
C ARG A 3 8.53 6.20 -29.36
N GLY A 4 7.98 6.10 -28.15
CA GLY A 4 6.86 6.91 -27.70
C GLY A 4 7.38 8.12 -26.94
N LYS A 5 7.24 9.31 -27.53
CA LYS A 5 7.41 10.61 -26.87
C LYS A 5 6.60 10.64 -25.57
N GLN A 6 7.27 10.83 -24.42
CA GLN A 6 6.83 11.58 -23.23
C GLN A 6 7.70 11.18 -22.01
N ASN A 7 8.96 11.64 -21.99
CA ASN A 7 9.69 11.84 -20.73
C ASN A 7 9.60 13.33 -20.38
N ALA A 8 8.39 13.84 -20.20
CA ALA A 8 8.25 15.08 -19.44
C ALA A 8 8.70 14.76 -18.02
N LEU A 9 9.70 15.49 -17.52
CA LEU A 9 10.15 15.37 -16.14
C LEU A 9 8.94 15.52 -15.22
N LEU A 10 8.58 14.46 -14.50
CA LEU A 10 7.55 14.57 -13.47
C LEU A 10 8.08 15.55 -12.40
N PRO A 11 7.33 16.62 -12.07
CA PRO A 11 7.81 17.64 -11.15
C PRO A 11 8.23 17.04 -9.81
N GLY A 12 9.29 17.58 -9.18
CA GLY A 12 9.77 17.11 -7.87
C GLY A 12 8.71 17.07 -6.77
N ALA A 13 7.64 17.86 -6.90
CA ALA A 13 6.47 17.84 -6.04
C ALA A 13 5.73 16.49 -6.02
N PHE A 14 5.76 15.72 -7.11
CA PHE A 14 5.14 14.39 -7.20
C PHE A 14 5.84 13.38 -6.27
N PHE A 15 7.13 13.59 -5.98
CA PHE A 15 7.88 12.71 -5.09
C PHE A 15 7.70 13.07 -3.62
N ARG A 16 7.62 14.36 -3.29
CA ARG A 16 7.26 14.82 -1.94
C ARG A 16 5.87 14.36 -1.50
N ALA A 17 4.97 14.13 -2.46
CA ALA A 17 3.66 13.56 -2.19
C ALA A 17 3.74 12.19 -1.51
N LEU A 18 4.82 11.42 -1.68
CA LEU A 18 5.00 10.12 -1.05
C LEU A 18 5.44 10.22 0.43
N ASP A 19 5.89 11.39 0.88
CA ASP A 19 6.40 11.56 2.24
C ASP A 19 5.29 11.45 3.29
N CYS A 20 4.03 11.68 2.91
CA CYS A 20 2.87 11.53 3.78
C CYS A 20 2.26 10.11 3.77
N TRP A 21 2.85 9.15 3.05
CA TRP A 21 2.40 7.76 3.11
C TRP A 21 2.93 7.05 4.36
N GLU A 22 2.03 6.40 5.09
CA GLU A 22 2.36 5.53 6.22
C GLU A 22 2.46 4.07 5.75
N PRO A 23 3.63 3.41 5.81
CA PRO A 23 3.81 2.05 5.29
C PRO A 23 2.92 0.99 5.95
N GLN A 24 2.36 1.25 7.13
CA GLN A 24 1.44 0.34 7.82
C GLN A 24 0.01 0.41 7.28
N LYS A 25 -0.28 1.32 6.35
CA LYS A 25 -1.59 1.55 5.75
C LYS A 25 -1.50 1.39 4.23
N PRO A 26 -2.51 0.82 3.56
CA PRO A 26 -2.54 0.80 2.11
C PRO A 26 -2.46 2.21 1.52
N GLY A 27 -1.57 2.41 0.57
CA GLY A 27 -1.57 3.57 -0.32
C GLY A 27 -2.20 3.21 -1.66
N MET A 28 -2.72 4.20 -2.38
CA MET A 28 -3.18 3.97 -3.75
C MET A 28 -2.76 5.10 -4.68
N LEU A 29 -2.22 4.76 -5.84
CA LEU A 29 -2.04 5.68 -6.97
C LEU A 29 -3.05 5.34 -8.06
N LEU A 30 -3.94 6.27 -8.32
CA LEU A 30 -5.00 6.19 -9.31
C LEU A 30 -4.72 7.21 -10.41
N GLY A 31 -5.04 6.91 -11.66
CA GLY A 31 -5.09 7.97 -12.66
C GLY A 31 -5.08 7.54 -14.11
N GLU A 32 -4.84 8.52 -14.95
CA GLU A 32 -4.85 8.40 -16.40
C GLU A 32 -3.49 7.91 -16.96
N SER A 33 -3.26 8.12 -18.25
CA SER A 33 -1.98 7.86 -18.91
C SER A 33 -0.80 8.41 -18.09
N GLY A 34 0.22 7.58 -17.91
CA GLY A 34 1.41 7.87 -17.12
C GLY A 34 1.37 7.37 -15.66
N VAL A 35 0.23 6.92 -15.13
CA VAL A 35 0.10 6.48 -13.74
C VAL A 35 1.06 5.34 -13.37
N PHE A 36 1.20 4.36 -14.26
CA PHE A 36 2.11 3.23 -14.05
C PHE A 36 3.59 3.64 -14.16
N SER A 37 3.93 4.58 -15.04
CA SER A 37 5.27 5.14 -15.13
C SER A 37 5.64 5.89 -13.84
N LEU A 38 4.71 6.70 -13.31
CA LEU A 38 4.87 7.36 -12.02
C LEU A 38 5.04 6.35 -10.88
N ALA A 39 4.26 5.26 -10.88
CA ALA A 39 4.41 4.20 -9.89
C ALA A 39 5.80 3.56 -9.91
N LEU A 40 6.35 3.28 -11.10
CA LEU A 40 7.72 2.75 -11.23
C LEU A 40 8.76 3.77 -10.73
N SER A 41 8.58 5.06 -11.03
CA SER A 41 9.43 6.10 -10.47
C SER A 41 9.38 6.13 -8.92
N TRP A 42 8.19 5.95 -8.35
CA TRP A 42 8.01 5.86 -6.90
C TRP A 42 8.67 4.64 -6.27
N GLN A 43 8.73 3.51 -6.97
CA GLN A 43 9.46 2.33 -6.49
C GLN A 43 10.94 2.63 -6.27
N VAL A 44 11.59 3.38 -7.17
CA VAL A 44 13.00 3.81 -6.97
C VAL A 44 13.14 4.75 -5.78
N ARG A 45 12.17 5.66 -5.57
CA ARG A 45 12.15 6.53 -4.39
C ARG A 45 11.96 5.77 -3.08
N MET A 46 11.10 4.74 -3.07
CA MET A 46 10.95 3.88 -1.92
C MET A 46 12.21 3.05 -1.67
N PHE A 47 12.86 2.55 -2.72
CA PHE A 47 14.15 1.88 -2.61
C PHE A 47 15.21 2.77 -1.93
N LEU A 48 15.30 4.05 -2.32
CA LEU A 48 16.18 5.04 -1.67
C LEU A 48 15.88 5.24 -0.18
N ARG A 49 14.65 4.97 0.27
CA ARG A 49 14.23 5.04 1.67
C ARG A 49 14.44 3.71 2.41
N GLY A 50 15.11 2.73 1.79
CA GLY A 50 15.43 1.43 2.37
C GLY A 50 14.34 0.38 2.19
N PHE A 51 13.32 0.62 1.36
CA PHE A 51 12.31 -0.38 1.08
C PHE A 51 12.76 -1.38 0.02
N ARG A 52 12.37 -2.64 0.19
CA ARG A 52 12.45 -3.70 -0.81
C ARG A 52 11.13 -3.80 -1.54
N ILE A 53 11.19 -3.87 -2.85
CA ILE A 53 10.01 -3.69 -3.70
C ILE A 53 9.55 -5.04 -4.22
N HIS A 54 8.27 -5.36 -4.02
CA HIS A 54 7.63 -6.57 -4.53
C HIS A 54 6.49 -6.18 -5.45
N ASN A 55 6.61 -6.43 -6.74
CA ASN A 55 5.57 -6.15 -7.73
C ASN A 55 4.67 -7.37 -7.92
N ILE A 56 3.37 -7.19 -7.74
CA ILE A 56 2.32 -8.10 -8.19
C ILE A 56 1.73 -7.46 -9.46
N ASP A 57 2.24 -7.88 -10.62
CA ASP A 57 1.90 -7.28 -11.91
C ASP A 57 0.75 -8.03 -12.58
N CYS A 58 -0.40 -7.36 -12.67
CA CYS A 58 -1.63 -7.93 -13.21
C CYS A 58 -1.92 -7.47 -14.64
N ALA A 59 -1.12 -6.58 -15.25
CA ALA A 59 -1.43 -6.10 -16.60
C ALA A 59 -0.19 -5.72 -17.41
N LEU A 60 0.92 -6.43 -17.19
CA LEU A 60 2.21 -6.18 -17.85
C LEU A 60 2.65 -4.71 -17.70
N ARG A 61 2.41 -4.14 -16.51
CA ARG A 61 2.71 -2.73 -16.20
C ARG A 61 4.11 -2.55 -15.66
N PHE A 62 4.73 -3.60 -15.15
CA PHE A 62 6.12 -3.54 -14.71
C PHE A 62 7.06 -3.36 -15.90
N ASN A 63 7.97 -2.38 -15.82
CA ASN A 63 9.00 -2.14 -16.83
C ASN A 63 10.36 -1.90 -16.18
N ALA A 64 11.28 -2.86 -16.34
CA ALA A 64 12.63 -2.76 -15.81
C ALA A 64 13.43 -1.58 -16.37
N PHE A 65 13.23 -1.23 -17.65
CA PHE A 65 13.92 -0.10 -18.27
C PHE A 65 13.50 1.23 -17.65
N ALA A 66 12.24 1.38 -17.27
CA ALA A 66 11.78 2.58 -16.57
C ALA A 66 12.42 2.72 -15.17
N LEU A 67 12.64 1.60 -14.47
CA LEU A 67 13.40 1.61 -13.22
C LEU A 67 14.86 1.99 -13.44
N VAL A 68 15.49 1.46 -14.50
CA VAL A 68 16.88 1.80 -14.87
C VAL A 68 17.01 3.28 -15.18
N ASP A 69 16.12 3.82 -16.00
CA ASP A 69 16.11 5.25 -16.35
C ASP A 69 15.90 6.14 -15.12
N GLU A 70 15.01 5.73 -14.20
CA GLU A 70 14.83 6.44 -12.93
C GLU A 70 16.04 6.30 -11.99
N ALA A 71 16.68 5.13 -11.95
CA ALA A 71 17.89 4.92 -11.15
C ALA A 71 19.02 5.85 -11.62
N TYR A 72 19.26 5.94 -12.93
CA TYR A 72 20.24 6.87 -13.50
C TYR A 72 19.90 8.32 -13.19
N ARG A 73 18.63 8.72 -13.29
CA ARG A 73 18.17 10.07 -12.92
C ARG A 73 18.40 10.41 -11.44
N ASN A 74 18.61 9.40 -10.60
CA ASN A 74 18.92 9.54 -9.19
C ASN A 74 20.38 9.24 -8.84
N ASN A 75 21.26 9.14 -9.85
CA ASN A 75 22.67 8.78 -9.69
C ASN A 75 22.87 7.46 -8.92
N LEU A 76 21.99 6.48 -9.15
CA LEU A 76 22.07 5.14 -8.58
C LEU A 76 22.61 4.14 -9.58
N GLN A 77 23.26 3.10 -9.08
CA GLN A 77 23.53 1.89 -9.86
C GLN A 77 22.21 1.13 -10.07
N PRO A 78 21.74 0.97 -11.32
CA PRO A 78 20.47 0.31 -11.59
C PRO A 78 20.42 -1.13 -11.07
N GLU A 79 21.55 -1.83 -11.05
CA GLU A 79 21.69 -3.21 -10.57
C GLU A 79 21.22 -3.35 -9.13
N LEU A 80 21.51 -2.38 -8.27
CA LEU A 80 21.09 -2.39 -6.87
C LEU A 80 19.57 -2.31 -6.73
N VAL A 81 18.92 -1.47 -7.54
CA VAL A 81 17.46 -1.33 -7.57
C VAL A 81 16.82 -2.61 -8.08
N LEU A 82 17.35 -3.17 -9.18
CA LEU A 82 16.83 -4.38 -9.80
C LEU A 82 16.98 -5.61 -8.89
N MET A 83 18.12 -5.78 -8.22
CA MET A 83 18.35 -6.91 -7.30
C MET A 83 17.42 -6.89 -6.07
N GLN A 84 16.95 -5.72 -5.66
CA GLN A 84 16.00 -5.57 -4.55
C GLN A 84 14.54 -5.46 -5.01
N THR A 85 14.27 -5.63 -6.30
CA THR A 85 12.93 -5.63 -6.88
C THR A 85 12.52 -7.03 -7.30
N LYS A 86 11.50 -7.58 -6.63
CA LYS A 86 10.88 -8.86 -7.02
C LYS A 86 9.63 -8.61 -7.84
N ILE A 87 9.33 -9.53 -8.75
CA ILE A 87 8.16 -9.45 -9.62
C ILE A 87 7.46 -10.80 -9.64
N GLN A 88 6.16 -10.79 -9.37
CA GLN A 88 5.26 -11.90 -9.57
C GLN A 88 4.17 -11.43 -10.54
N ARG A 89 4.00 -12.14 -11.65
CA ARG A 89 2.91 -11.86 -12.59
C ARG A 89 1.67 -12.69 -12.22
N ALA A 90 0.50 -12.09 -12.41
CA ALA A 90 -0.79 -12.74 -12.31
C ALA A 90 -1.60 -12.42 -13.57
N PHE A 91 -1.78 -13.42 -14.42
CA PHE A 91 -2.44 -13.31 -15.74
C PHE A 91 -3.91 -13.74 -15.71
N THR A 92 -4.43 -14.11 -14.54
CA THR A 92 -5.85 -14.43 -14.34
C THR A 92 -6.29 -13.97 -12.96
N PRO A 93 -7.61 -13.75 -12.75
CA PRO A 93 -8.19 -13.54 -11.43
C PRO A 93 -7.75 -14.59 -10.39
N TYR A 94 -7.70 -15.87 -10.77
CA TYR A 94 -7.32 -16.96 -9.87
C TYR A 94 -5.87 -16.87 -9.43
N GLN A 95 -4.95 -16.59 -10.36
CA GLN A 95 -3.54 -16.41 -10.03
C GLN A 95 -3.36 -15.22 -9.09
N LEU A 96 -4.08 -14.12 -9.32
CA LEU A 96 -4.05 -12.97 -8.43
C LEU A 96 -4.56 -13.34 -7.03
N LEU A 97 -5.72 -13.99 -6.94
CA LEU A 97 -6.30 -14.44 -5.66
C LEU A 97 -5.38 -15.40 -4.91
N ASP A 98 -4.67 -16.28 -5.62
CA ASP A 98 -3.71 -17.20 -5.02
C ASP A 98 -2.47 -16.47 -4.48
N VAL A 99 -1.92 -15.50 -5.24
CA VAL A 99 -0.81 -14.65 -4.79
C VAL A 99 -1.19 -13.85 -3.54
N ILE A 100 -2.33 -13.16 -3.58
CA ILE A 100 -2.82 -12.37 -2.43
C ILE A 100 -3.17 -13.28 -1.26
N GLY A 101 -3.78 -14.44 -1.52
CA GLY A 101 -4.10 -15.43 -0.51
C GLY A 101 -2.86 -16.02 0.18
N ARG A 102 -1.74 -16.21 -0.54
CA ARG A 102 -0.45 -16.56 0.09
C ARG A 102 0.06 -15.45 0.99
N LEU A 103 0.04 -14.20 0.52
CA LEU A 103 0.44 -13.04 1.31
C LEU A 103 -0.41 -12.92 2.59
N ALA A 104 -1.72 -13.13 2.47
CA ALA A 104 -2.67 -13.10 3.57
C ALA A 104 -2.52 -14.27 4.57
N ARG A 105 -1.78 -15.33 4.22
CA ARG A 105 -1.50 -16.50 5.08
C ARG A 105 -0.11 -16.51 5.69
N LEU A 106 0.77 -15.57 5.35
CA LEU A 106 2.09 -15.48 5.98
C LEU A 106 1.95 -15.37 7.50
N ARG A 107 2.59 -16.28 8.25
CA ARG A 107 2.50 -16.33 9.73
C ARG A 107 3.34 -15.25 10.41
N ALA A 108 4.44 -14.85 9.79
CA ALA A 108 5.27 -13.75 10.25
C ALA A 108 4.87 -12.45 9.52
N PRO A 109 5.12 -11.27 10.12
CA PRO A 109 5.10 -10.01 9.39
C PRO A 109 5.98 -10.15 8.13
N THR A 110 5.60 -9.44 7.07
CA THR A 110 6.52 -9.23 5.94
C THR A 110 7.81 -8.65 6.50
N ALA A 111 8.96 -9.02 5.91
CA ALA A 111 10.21 -8.65 6.52
C ALA A 111 10.31 -7.11 6.56
N PRO A 112 10.88 -6.51 7.62
CA PRO A 112 10.92 -5.06 7.75
C PRO A 112 11.44 -4.40 6.46
N GLY A 113 10.75 -3.36 6.00
CA GLY A 113 11.07 -2.68 4.75
C GLY A 113 10.50 -3.31 3.47
N ASP A 114 9.76 -4.43 3.51
CA ASP A 114 9.05 -4.92 2.32
C ASP A 114 7.84 -4.04 1.98
N VAL A 115 7.69 -3.65 0.71
CA VAL A 115 6.50 -2.98 0.16
C VAL A 115 6.00 -3.72 -1.08
N PHE A 116 4.70 -3.98 -1.12
CA PHE A 116 4.03 -4.69 -2.20
C PHE A 116 3.30 -3.70 -3.10
N PHE A 117 3.72 -3.60 -4.36
CA PHE A 117 3.01 -2.87 -5.40
C PHE A 117 2.04 -3.80 -6.12
N LEU A 118 0.75 -3.52 -6.04
CA LEU A 118 -0.28 -4.26 -6.78
C LEU A 118 -0.68 -3.45 -8.01
N LEU A 119 -0.18 -3.87 -9.18
CA LEU A 119 -0.32 -3.11 -10.43
C LEU A 119 -1.52 -3.60 -11.25
N ALA A 120 -2.48 -2.71 -11.46
CA ALA A 120 -3.71 -2.90 -12.24
C ALA A 120 -4.54 -4.13 -11.86
N PRO A 121 -4.84 -4.36 -10.56
CA PRO A 121 -5.53 -5.57 -10.12
C PRO A 121 -6.90 -5.77 -10.77
N LEU A 122 -7.64 -4.70 -11.09
CA LEU A 122 -9.00 -4.83 -11.63
C LEU A 122 -9.02 -5.33 -13.07
N LYS A 123 -7.95 -5.07 -13.85
CA LYS A 123 -7.89 -5.40 -15.28
C LYS A 123 -8.19 -6.87 -15.58
N GLN A 124 -7.80 -7.76 -14.66
CA GLN A 124 -7.96 -9.21 -14.78
C GLN A 124 -9.40 -9.69 -14.64
N PHE A 125 -10.26 -8.96 -13.91
CA PHE A 125 -11.66 -9.33 -13.69
C PHE A 125 -12.60 -8.79 -14.77
N PHE A 126 -12.09 -7.88 -15.61
CA PHE A 126 -12.81 -7.28 -16.72
C PHE A 126 -12.27 -7.79 -18.06
N ASP A 127 -11.59 -8.93 -18.05
CA ASP A 127 -11.24 -9.63 -19.28
C ASP A 127 -12.49 -10.28 -19.89
N ARG A 128 -12.57 -10.34 -21.22
CA ARG A 128 -13.72 -10.90 -21.93
C ARG A 128 -13.86 -12.41 -21.69
N ASP A 129 -12.77 -13.06 -21.32
CA ASP A 129 -12.74 -14.48 -21.01
C ASP A 129 -13.26 -14.80 -19.60
N VAL A 130 -13.60 -13.78 -18.79
CA VAL A 130 -14.18 -13.94 -17.45
C VAL A 130 -15.67 -13.64 -17.50
N GLY A 131 -16.51 -14.62 -17.17
CA GLY A 131 -17.96 -14.43 -17.13
C GLY A 131 -18.36 -13.40 -16.08
N GLU A 132 -19.39 -12.59 -16.33
CA GLU A 132 -19.74 -11.45 -15.46
C GLU A 132 -19.99 -11.84 -13.99
N GLN A 133 -20.78 -12.90 -13.77
CA GLN A 133 -21.10 -13.41 -12.42
C GLN A 133 -19.86 -13.94 -11.70
N GLU A 134 -19.00 -14.64 -12.43
CA GLU A 134 -17.74 -15.16 -11.93
C GLU A 134 -16.77 -14.03 -11.60
N GLY A 135 -16.61 -13.07 -12.50
CA GLY A 135 -15.80 -11.87 -12.29
C GLY A 135 -16.22 -11.12 -11.05
N ALA A 136 -17.52 -10.90 -10.84
CA ALA A 136 -18.06 -10.27 -9.64
C ALA A 136 -17.74 -11.08 -8.37
N TYR A 137 -17.96 -12.40 -8.39
CA TYR A 137 -17.66 -13.28 -7.27
C TYR A 137 -16.16 -13.26 -6.89
N LEU A 138 -15.28 -13.36 -7.89
CA LEU A 138 -13.83 -13.37 -7.69
C LEU A 138 -13.33 -12.00 -7.22
N LEU A 139 -13.93 -10.91 -7.72
CA LEU A 139 -13.59 -9.55 -7.31
C LEU A 139 -13.95 -9.29 -5.84
N GLU A 140 -15.15 -9.73 -5.41
CA GLU A 140 -15.53 -9.69 -3.99
C GLU A 140 -14.57 -10.48 -3.11
N ARG A 141 -14.09 -11.62 -3.61
CA ARG A 141 -13.08 -12.43 -2.91
C ARG A 141 -11.74 -11.69 -2.81
N LEU A 142 -11.33 -10.97 -3.85
CA LEU A 142 -10.13 -10.12 -3.81
C LEU A 142 -10.28 -9.05 -2.74
N PHE A 143 -11.39 -8.32 -2.71
CA PHE A 143 -11.60 -7.24 -1.74
C PHE A 143 -11.56 -7.72 -0.29
N ARG A 144 -12.15 -8.89 0.00
CA ARG A 144 -12.02 -9.53 1.32
C ARG A 144 -10.57 -9.81 1.68
N MET A 145 -9.77 -10.30 0.74
CA MET A 145 -8.35 -10.58 0.98
C MET A 145 -7.53 -9.29 1.16
N LEU A 146 -7.77 -8.25 0.35
CA LEU A 146 -7.09 -6.96 0.50
C LEU A 146 -7.45 -6.28 1.84
N THR A 147 -8.71 -6.42 2.27
CA THR A 147 -9.14 -5.99 3.61
C THR A 147 -8.36 -6.71 4.70
N ALA A 148 -8.19 -8.03 4.60
CA ALA A 148 -7.39 -8.79 5.55
C ALA A 148 -5.91 -8.35 5.54
N LEU A 149 -5.34 -7.99 4.39
CA LEU A 149 -3.98 -7.43 4.31
C LEU A 149 -3.88 -6.07 5.00
N ARG A 150 -4.86 -5.18 4.80
CA ARG A 150 -4.95 -3.88 5.48
C ARG A 150 -5.01 -4.05 6.99
N ASP A 151 -5.89 -4.91 7.49
CA ASP A 151 -6.11 -5.11 8.93
C ASP A 151 -4.85 -5.68 9.61
N ARG A 152 -4.07 -6.45 8.86
CA ARG A 152 -2.75 -6.98 9.26
C ARG A 152 -1.60 -5.99 9.04
N ARG A 153 -1.89 -4.76 8.57
CA ARG A 153 -0.91 -3.69 8.31
C ARG A 153 0.20 -4.11 7.33
N VAL A 154 -0.16 -4.89 6.32
CA VAL A 154 0.77 -5.25 5.24
C VAL A 154 1.05 -3.99 4.41
N PRO A 155 2.33 -3.62 4.16
CA PRO A 155 2.68 -2.45 3.36
C PRO A 155 2.32 -2.63 1.89
N LEU A 156 1.10 -2.24 1.55
CA LEU A 156 0.51 -2.41 0.23
C LEU A 156 0.37 -1.06 -0.47
N PHE A 157 0.77 -1.00 -1.74
CA PHE A 157 0.58 0.15 -2.61
C PHE A 157 -0.17 -0.29 -3.87
N ILE A 158 -1.41 0.15 -4.01
CA ILE A 158 -2.29 -0.24 -5.13
C ILE A 158 -2.11 0.78 -6.25
N VAL A 159 -1.91 0.33 -7.48
CA VAL A 159 -1.77 1.22 -8.63
C VAL A 159 -2.83 0.85 -9.66
N GLU A 160 -3.70 1.78 -10.02
CA GLU A 160 -4.83 1.49 -10.89
C GLU A 160 -5.11 2.60 -11.90
N ALA A 161 -5.62 2.22 -13.07
CA ALA A 161 -6.14 3.17 -14.04
C ALA A 161 -7.51 3.71 -13.57
N ASN A 162 -7.83 4.95 -13.93
CA ASN A 162 -9.12 5.55 -13.57
C ASN A 162 -10.29 5.13 -14.48
N HIS A 163 -10.04 4.32 -15.51
CA HIS A 163 -11.08 3.86 -16.41
C HIS A 163 -10.77 2.50 -17.03
N TYR A 164 -11.77 1.61 -17.00
CA TYR A 164 -11.90 0.46 -17.88
C TYR A 164 -13.31 0.44 -18.48
N GLU A 165 -13.43 -0.01 -19.72
CA GLU A 165 -14.72 -0.19 -20.41
C GLU A 165 -15.47 -1.41 -19.83
N HIS A 166 -15.99 -1.28 -18.61
CA HIS A 166 -16.73 -2.34 -17.93
C HIS A 166 -17.75 -1.75 -16.93
N ALA A 167 -18.99 -2.26 -16.93
CA ALA A 167 -20.08 -1.71 -16.12
C ALA A 167 -19.78 -1.69 -14.62
N ASN A 168 -19.04 -2.70 -14.13
CA ASN A 168 -18.70 -2.82 -12.71
C ASN A 168 -17.43 -2.04 -12.31
N HIS A 169 -16.75 -1.37 -13.23
CA HIS A 169 -15.49 -0.68 -12.95
C HIS A 169 -15.64 0.40 -11.87
N GLY A 170 -16.67 1.25 -11.96
CA GLY A 170 -16.87 2.35 -10.98
C GLY A 170 -16.99 1.84 -9.55
N ARG A 171 -17.86 0.85 -9.33
CA ARG A 171 -18.05 0.22 -8.01
C ARG A 171 -16.78 -0.47 -7.50
N ALA A 172 -16.06 -1.16 -8.38
CA ALA A 172 -14.82 -1.83 -8.04
C ALA A 172 -13.74 -0.82 -7.61
N LEU A 173 -13.65 0.30 -8.32
CA LEU A 173 -12.69 1.35 -8.04
C LEU A 173 -13.00 2.07 -6.72
N GLU A 174 -14.28 2.35 -6.43
CA GLU A 174 -14.72 2.90 -5.15
C GLU A 174 -14.32 1.99 -3.97
N HIS A 175 -14.44 0.69 -4.14
CA HIS A 175 -14.00 -0.26 -3.12
C HIS A 175 -12.48 -0.18 -2.91
N LEU A 176 -11.67 -0.14 -3.97
CA LEU A 176 -10.21 0.04 -3.85
C LEU A 176 -9.85 1.34 -3.13
N GLN A 177 -10.52 2.44 -3.48
CA GLN A 177 -10.33 3.73 -2.81
C GLN A 177 -10.70 3.66 -1.32
N SER A 178 -11.70 2.86 -0.94
CA SER A 178 -12.06 2.68 0.48
C SER A 178 -11.01 1.92 1.30
N LEU A 179 -10.16 1.11 0.66
CA LEU A 179 -9.07 0.39 1.33
C LEU A 179 -7.88 1.28 1.66
N ALA A 180 -7.66 2.33 0.86
CA ALA A 180 -6.54 3.25 0.97
C ALA A 180 -6.97 4.54 1.68
N PRO A 181 -6.62 4.75 2.97
CA PRO A 181 -6.93 5.98 3.69
C PRO A 181 -6.45 7.24 2.97
N LEU A 182 -5.31 7.13 2.29
CA LEU A 182 -4.71 8.16 1.46
C LEU A 182 -4.48 7.60 0.06
N TYR A 183 -4.90 8.34 -0.96
CA TYR A 183 -4.61 8.01 -2.35
C TYR A 183 -4.23 9.24 -3.16
N TRP A 184 -3.44 9.01 -4.21
CA TRP A 184 -2.99 10.03 -5.14
C TRP A 184 -3.68 9.83 -6.47
N GLU A 185 -4.15 10.92 -7.06
CA GLU A 185 -4.89 10.92 -8.30
C GLU A 185 -4.09 11.70 -9.35
N LEU A 186 -3.57 10.99 -10.36
CA LEU A 186 -2.91 11.57 -11.52
C LEU A 186 -3.96 11.95 -12.57
N GLN A 187 -4.05 13.25 -12.84
CA GLN A 187 -4.96 13.81 -13.84
C GLN A 187 -4.17 14.55 -14.91
N ASN A 188 -4.50 14.36 -16.17
CA ASN A 188 -3.92 15.12 -17.27
C ASN A 188 -4.85 16.28 -17.63
N ARG A 189 -4.41 17.51 -17.36
CA ARG A 189 -5.23 18.71 -17.60
C ARG A 189 -4.76 19.44 -18.84
N PRO A 190 -5.68 19.80 -19.76
CA PRO A 190 -5.32 20.72 -20.83
C PRO A 190 -5.00 22.09 -20.24
N THR A 191 -3.88 22.66 -20.68
CA THR A 191 -3.50 24.04 -20.41
C THR A 191 -4.14 24.97 -21.44
N ALA A 192 -4.10 26.28 -21.18
CA ALA A 192 -4.63 27.30 -22.11
C ALA A 192 -3.99 27.24 -23.51
N GLY A 193 -2.78 26.68 -23.64
CA GLY A 193 -2.07 26.47 -24.91
C GLY A 193 -2.36 25.13 -25.59
N GLY A 194 -3.29 24.31 -25.06
CA GLY A 194 -3.59 22.98 -25.60
C GLY A 194 -2.59 21.89 -25.20
N GLU A 195 -1.49 22.24 -24.54
CA GLU A 195 -0.57 21.25 -23.94
C GLU A 195 -1.23 20.56 -22.75
N VAL A 196 -0.97 19.27 -22.61
CA VAL A 196 -1.50 18.47 -21.51
C VAL A 196 -0.48 18.44 -20.37
N GLN A 197 -0.85 18.98 -19.21
CA GLN A 197 0.00 18.99 -18.02
C GLN A 197 -0.49 17.96 -16.98
N PRO A 198 0.37 17.02 -16.56
CA PRO A 198 0.01 16.10 -15.49
C PRO A 198 -0.05 16.84 -14.15
N THR A 199 -1.08 16.55 -13.36
CA THR A 199 -1.27 17.07 -12.01
C THR A 199 -1.51 15.90 -11.05
N LEU A 200 -0.92 15.96 -9.86
CA LEU A 200 -1.13 14.97 -8.82
C LEU A 200 -1.94 15.58 -7.68
N ARG A 201 -3.06 14.96 -7.35
CA ARG A 201 -3.91 15.36 -6.23
C ARG A 201 -3.86 14.34 -5.13
N ILE A 202 -3.72 14.77 -3.89
CA ILE A 202 -3.82 13.90 -2.72
C ILE A 202 -5.28 13.91 -2.26
N ARG A 203 -5.83 12.73 -2.00
CA ARG A 203 -7.21 12.50 -1.57
C ARG A 203 -7.21 11.62 -0.33
N ARG A 204 -8.20 11.81 0.53
CA ARG A 204 -8.49 10.90 1.63
C ARG A 204 -9.73 10.09 1.30
N SER A 205 -9.76 8.83 1.72
CA SER A 205 -10.97 8.02 1.62
C SER A 205 -12.06 8.56 2.54
N ALA A 206 -13.32 8.43 2.12
CA ALA A 206 -14.47 8.83 2.95
C ALA A 206 -14.57 8.01 4.25
N ALA A 207 -14.00 6.80 4.28
CA ALA A 207 -13.98 5.93 5.46
C ALA A 207 -13.20 6.53 6.64
N GLU A 208 -12.11 7.27 6.39
CA GLU A 208 -11.39 7.98 7.45
C GLU A 208 -12.15 9.22 7.96
N SER A 209 -12.87 9.92 7.08
CA SER A 209 -13.64 11.12 7.46
C SER A 209 -14.73 10.79 8.50
N ILE A 210 -15.35 9.61 8.40
CA ILE A 210 -16.38 9.14 9.33
C ILE A 210 -15.76 8.67 10.65
N GLN A 211 -14.58 8.03 10.62
CA GLN A 211 -13.93 7.51 11.82
C GLN A 211 -13.26 8.62 12.63
N GLY A 212 -12.77 9.69 12.00
CA GLY A 212 -12.32 10.92 12.65
C GLY A 212 -13.46 11.67 13.36
N GLN A 213 -14.65 11.73 12.75
CA GLN A 213 -15.85 12.31 13.38
C GLN A 213 -16.37 11.46 14.54
N ARG A 214 -16.33 10.12 14.45
CA ARG A 214 -16.69 9.22 15.55
C ARG A 214 -15.71 9.25 16.72
N SER A 215 -14.41 9.41 16.45
CA SER A 215 -13.40 9.53 17.51
C SER A 215 -13.52 10.84 18.29
N LEU A 216 -13.94 11.93 17.63
CA LEU A 216 -14.28 13.21 18.27
C LEU A 216 -15.60 13.12 19.07
N ALA A 217 -16.62 12.45 18.51
CA ALA A 217 -17.89 12.23 19.21
C ALA A 217 -17.79 11.33 20.46
N LEU A 218 -16.78 10.45 20.53
CA LEU A 218 -16.49 9.61 21.70
C LEU A 218 -15.58 10.30 22.73
N SER A 219 -14.82 11.34 22.35
CA SER A 219 -14.04 12.16 23.30
C SER A 219 -14.87 13.26 23.96
N ASP A 220 -15.97 13.70 23.36
CA ASP A 220 -16.83 14.76 23.90
C ASP A 220 -17.84 14.29 24.96
N ASN A 221 -17.92 12.98 25.25
CA ASN A 221 -18.89 12.42 26.19
C ASN A 221 -18.30 12.04 27.56
N ARG A 222 -17.19 12.68 27.98
CA ARG A 222 -16.59 12.48 29.30
C ARG A 222 -16.49 13.76 30.13
N TYR A 223 -17.56 14.56 30.21
CA TYR A 223 -17.78 15.45 31.35
C TYR A 223 -19.26 15.81 31.44
N ASN A 224 -20.05 14.92 32.06
CA ASN A 224 -21.28 15.37 32.72
C ASN A 224 -21.57 14.47 33.93
N THR A 225 -20.89 14.76 35.03
CA THR A 225 -21.30 14.32 36.38
C THR A 225 -21.32 15.55 37.28
N ASN A 226 -22.48 16.18 37.36
CA ASN A 226 -22.93 16.98 38.51
C ASN A 226 -24.06 16.14 39.15
N SER A 227 -24.23 16.01 40.47
CA SER A 227 -23.54 16.54 41.64
C SER A 227 -24.30 16.04 42.88
N GLY A 228 -23.61 15.94 44.02
CA GLY A 228 -24.17 15.77 45.37
C GLY A 228 -23.68 14.48 46.03
N GLY A 229 -23.02 14.45 47.18
CA GLY A 229 -22.72 15.43 48.22
C GLY A 229 -22.50 14.61 49.51
N GLY A 230 -21.50 14.94 50.34
CA GLY A 230 -21.42 14.42 51.71
C GLY A 230 -20.12 13.70 52.13
N ILE A 231 -19.15 14.48 52.61
CA ILE A 231 -18.60 14.46 53.99
C ILE A 231 -17.93 13.18 54.58
N LEU A 232 -16.65 13.38 54.97
CA LEU A 232 -15.82 12.84 56.08
C LEU A 232 -15.21 11.41 56.09
N GLN A 233 -13.88 11.43 56.23
CA GLN A 233 -13.02 10.77 57.24
C GLN A 233 -12.17 9.51 56.91
N ASP A 234 -10.90 9.70 57.29
CA ASP A 234 -9.92 8.78 57.91
C ASP A 234 -9.21 7.67 57.12
N GLY A 235 -7.90 7.91 56.91
CA GLY A 235 -6.86 7.11 57.58
C GLY A 235 -6.24 5.91 56.85
N PRO A 236 -5.00 5.50 57.21
CA PRO A 236 -4.00 5.00 56.26
C PRO A 236 -3.53 3.54 56.50
N ASN A 237 -2.43 3.15 55.83
CA ASN A 237 -1.62 1.90 55.93
C ASN A 237 -2.08 0.76 54.99
N THR A 238 -1.21 -0.05 54.35
CA THR A 238 0.22 -0.36 54.55
C THR A 238 0.79 -1.09 53.32
N ALA A 239 2.13 -1.06 53.20
CA ALA A 239 3.09 -1.97 52.56
C ALA A 239 2.57 -3.38 52.15
N SER A 240 3.13 -4.13 51.19
CA SER A 240 4.57 -4.42 51.01
C SER A 240 4.81 -5.36 49.81
N LEU A 241 6.03 -5.26 49.25
CA LEU A 241 6.94 -6.33 48.78
C LEU A 241 6.44 -7.42 47.79
N PHE A 242 7.09 -7.53 46.62
CA PHE A 242 8.05 -8.60 46.32
C PHE A 242 8.94 -8.23 45.11
N HIS A 243 10.22 -8.58 45.22
CA HIS A 243 11.33 -8.28 44.32
C HIS A 243 12.02 -9.60 43.92
N ALA A 244 12.86 -9.53 42.88
CA ALA A 244 13.86 -10.50 42.39
C ALA A 244 13.34 -11.69 41.53
N ASP A 245 14.02 -12.19 40.50
CA ASP A 245 15.09 -11.71 39.61
C ASP A 245 15.27 -12.76 38.47
N PRO A 246 16.04 -12.48 37.39
CA PRO A 246 16.14 -13.30 36.19
C PRO A 246 17.36 -14.26 36.17
N VAL A 247 17.22 -15.41 35.50
CA VAL A 247 18.30 -16.37 35.17
C VAL A 247 18.01 -16.91 33.75
N GLY A 248 18.92 -17.07 32.78
CA GLY A 248 20.37 -16.93 32.73
C GLY A 248 20.86 -17.23 31.29
N ARG A 249 22.08 -16.78 30.99
CA ARG A 249 22.83 -17.05 29.75
C ARG A 249 23.25 -18.52 29.66
N ARG A 250 23.28 -19.10 28.46
CA ARG A 250 24.30 -20.10 28.06
C ARG A 250 24.73 -19.90 26.61
N THR A 251 26.00 -20.24 26.41
CA THR A 251 26.94 -19.93 25.34
C THR A 251 26.96 -20.97 24.21
N SER A 252 27.49 -20.49 23.08
CA SER A 252 28.20 -21.14 21.96
C SER A 252 28.57 -22.63 22.00
N GLU A 253 28.45 -23.28 20.83
CA GLU A 253 29.44 -24.11 20.10
C GLU A 253 28.80 -25.34 19.41
N ALA A 254 28.92 -25.43 18.08
CA ALA A 254 29.35 -26.64 17.37
C ALA A 254 29.51 -26.37 15.86
N ILE A 255 30.61 -26.91 15.33
CA ILE A 255 31.22 -26.70 14.03
C ILE A 255 31.08 -27.99 13.19
N GLN A 256 30.93 -27.82 11.88
CA GLN A 256 31.39 -28.68 10.75
C GLN A 256 30.71 -29.99 10.31
N LYS A 257 30.70 -30.04 8.96
CA LYS A 257 30.95 -31.16 8.02
C LYS A 257 29.79 -32.10 7.68
N ARG A 258 29.38 -32.02 6.41
CA ARG A 258 29.28 -33.17 5.50
C ARG A 258 29.36 -32.72 4.04
N THR A 259 30.54 -32.89 3.46
CA THR A 259 30.75 -33.19 2.04
C THR A 259 30.92 -34.71 1.95
N ALA A 260 30.11 -35.34 1.11
CA ALA A 260 30.35 -36.58 0.40
C ALA A 260 29.39 -36.59 -0.80
#